data_AF-A0A537F0I5-F1
#
_entry.id   AF-A0A537F0I5-F1
#
_cell.length_a   1.000
_cell.length_b   1.000
_cell.length_c   1.000
_cell.angle_alpha   90.00
_cell.angle_beta   90.00
_cell.angle_gamma   90.00
#
_symmetry.space_group_name_H-M   'P 1'
#
loop_
_entity.id
_entity.type
_entity.pdbx_description
1 polymer ?
#
loop_
_entity_poly.entity_id
_entity_poly.type
_entity_poly.pdbx_seq_one_letter_code
_entity_poly.pdbx_strand_id
1 'polypeptide(L)'
;MGKESEQTPRERAEKTLLAIKEFKRYLEDVEKDLSRMSKKFSNKEIAQGVGFAATGIHEALTYLAIVKKVIEKTERIVAKKNIVSGDETGGLVENHPDGRTSLSGSA
;
A
#
# COMPACT_ATOMS: atom_id res chain seq x y z
N MET A 1 -19.97 25.03 11.97
CA MET A 1 -19.26 23.74 11.94
C MET A 1 -18.60 23.63 10.57
N GLY A 2 -17.27 23.67 10.53
CA GLY A 2 -16.51 23.76 9.29
C GLY A 2 -16.70 22.51 8.43
N LYS A 3 -17.04 22.72 7.16
CA LYS A 3 -16.99 21.65 6.16
C LYS A 3 -15.52 21.29 5.99
N GLU A 4 -15.13 20.08 6.34
CA GLU A 4 -13.85 19.55 5.88
C GLU A 4 -13.84 19.71 4.37
N SER A 5 -12.93 20.55 3.86
CA SER A 5 -12.79 20.77 2.43
C SER A 5 -12.60 19.42 1.75
N GLU A 6 -13.37 19.16 0.70
CA GLU A 6 -13.31 17.92 -0.06
C GLU A 6 -11.86 17.76 -0.57
N GLN A 7 -11.14 16.78 -0.01
CA GLN A 7 -9.72 16.60 -0.33
C GLN A 7 -9.56 16.21 -1.78
N THR A 8 -8.58 16.80 -2.46
CA THR A 8 -8.28 16.39 -3.83
C THR A 8 -7.77 14.94 -3.83
N PRO A 9 -7.97 14.18 -4.93
CA PRO A 9 -7.43 12.82 -5.05
C PRO A 9 -5.93 12.72 -4.73
N ARG A 10 -5.17 13.76 -5.11
CA ARG A 10 -3.74 13.88 -4.82
C ARG A 10 -3.44 14.06 -3.33
N GLU A 11 -4.13 14.98 -2.65
CA GLU A 11 -3.96 15.19 -1.21
C GLU A 11 -4.30 13.92 -0.43
N ARG A 12 -5.37 13.21 -0.82
CA ARG A 12 -5.72 11.91 -0.24
C ARG A 12 -4.61 10.88 -0.45
N ALA A 13 -4.01 10.82 -1.65
CA ALA A 13 -2.91 9.91 -1.95
C ALA A 13 -1.65 10.22 -1.14
N GLU A 14 -1.30 11.50 -1.00
CA GLU A 14 -0.16 11.95 -0.19
C GLU A 14 -0.34 11.61 1.30
N LYS A 15 -1.53 11.88 1.87
CA LYS A 15 -1.87 11.47 3.24
C LYS A 15 -1.79 9.95 3.43
N THR A 16 -2.28 9.20 2.45
CA THR A 16 -2.22 7.73 2.48
C THR A 16 -0.77 7.23 2.45
N LEU A 17 0.09 7.83 1.62
CA LEU A 17 1.51 7.47 1.56
C LEU A 17 2.25 7.79 2.87
N LEU A 18 1.92 8.92 3.53
CA LEU A 18 2.47 9.25 4.83
C LEU A 18 2.05 8.23 5.90
N ALA A 19 0.77 7.87 5.96
CA ALA A 19 0.27 6.84 6.87
C ALA A 19 0.95 5.48 6.62
N ILE A 20 1.19 5.12 5.36
CA ILE A 20 1.92 3.89 5.00
C ILE A 20 3.36 3.94 5.53
N LYS A 21 4.07 5.07 5.40
CA LYS A 21 5.44 5.22 5.92
C LYS A 21 5.49 5.07 7.43
N GLU A 22 4.55 5.69 8.15
CA GLU A 22 4.45 5.56 9.60
C GLU A 22 4.15 4.13 10.02
N PHE A 23 3.25 3.46 9.30
CA PHE A 23 2.92 2.07 9.57
C PHE A 23 4.10 1.13 9.32
N LYS A 24 4.89 1.35 8.26
CA LYS A 24 6.13 0.59 8.01
C LYS A 24 7.11 0.72 9.16
N ARG A 25 7.33 1.94 9.68
CA ARG A 25 8.18 2.17 10.85
C ARG A 25 7.67 1.42 12.10
N TYR A 26 6.36 1.46 12.34
CA TYR A 26 5.76 0.69 13.44
C TYR A 26 6.03 -0.81 13.31
N LEU A 27 5.86 -1.38 12.12
CA LEU A 27 6.12 -2.81 11.88
C LEU A 27 7.59 -3.19 12.07
N GLU A 28 8.54 -2.29 11.76
CA GLU A 28 9.96 -2.51 12.04
C GLU A 28 10.25 -2.59 13.54
N ASP A 29 9.61 -1.75 14.35
CA ASP A 29 9.79 -1.79 15.80
C ASP A 29 9.16 -3.04 16.42
N VAL A 30 7.98 -3.45 15.93
CA VAL A 30 7.37 -4.74 16.31
C VAL A 30 8.28 -5.93 15.95
N GLU A 31 8.90 -5.91 14.77
CA GLU A 31 9.85 -6.95 14.35
C GLU A 31 11.06 -7.04 15.28
N LYS A 32 11.62 -5.89 15.68
CA LYS A 32 12.74 -5.82 16.62
C LYS A 32 12.34 -6.39 17.99
N ASP A 33 11.16 -6.03 18.48
CA ASP A 33 10.67 -6.51 19.78
C ASP A 33 10.42 -8.01 19.76
N LEU A 34 9.76 -8.54 18.72
CA LEU A 34 9.55 -9.97 18.54
C LEU A 34 10.87 -10.73 18.40
N SER A 35 11.83 -10.20 17.65
CA SER A 35 13.16 -10.82 17.49
C SER A 35 13.92 -10.87 18.83
N ARG A 36 13.88 -9.78 19.60
CA ARG A 36 14.47 -9.72 20.93
C ARG A 36 13.79 -10.71 21.88
N MET A 37 12.47 -10.83 21.79
CA MET A 37 11.67 -11.74 22.59
C MET A 37 11.99 -13.20 22.24
N SER A 38 12.07 -13.54 20.95
CA SER A 38 12.46 -14.87 20.46
C SER A 38 13.79 -15.33 21.08
N LYS A 39 14.81 -14.47 21.05
CA LYS A 39 16.12 -14.78 21.64
C LYS A 39 16.05 -15.00 23.17
N LYS A 40 15.26 -14.19 23.89
CA LYS A 40 15.08 -14.35 25.34
C LYS A 40 14.37 -15.65 25.69
N PHE A 41 13.28 -15.95 24.98
CA PHE A 41 12.51 -17.18 25.21
C PHE A 41 13.32 -18.41 24.82
N SER A 42 13.95 -18.43 23.65
CA SER A 42 14.82 -19.53 23.21
C SER A 42 15.87 -19.89 24.27
N ASN A 43 16.57 -18.92 24.85
CA ASN A 43 17.55 -19.18 25.92
C ASN A 43 16.91 -19.80 27.18
N LYS A 44 15.73 -19.30 27.59
CA LYS A 44 15.00 -19.81 28.75
C LYS A 44 14.43 -21.20 28.49
N GLU A 45 13.95 -21.43 27.28
CA GLU A 45 13.37 -22.66 26.78
C GLU A 45 14.39 -23.78 26.65
N ILE A 46 15.59 -23.49 26.16
CA ILE A 46 16.75 -24.41 26.20
C ILE A 46 17.09 -24.79 27.64
N ALA A 47 17.11 -23.82 28.56
CA ALA A 47 17.39 -24.09 29.97
C ALA A 47 16.29 -24.91 30.67
N GLN A 48 15.06 -24.86 30.16
CA GLN A 48 13.89 -25.54 30.75
C GLN A 48 13.44 -26.80 29.98
N GLY A 49 14.02 -27.08 28.81
CA GLY A 49 13.65 -28.21 27.95
C GLY A 49 12.26 -28.10 27.29
N VAL A 50 11.68 -26.89 27.19
CA VAL A 50 10.34 -26.61 26.62
C VAL A 50 10.45 -25.62 25.46
N GLY A 51 9.66 -25.71 24.38
CA GLY A 51 9.86 -24.93 23.13
C GLY A 51 8.61 -24.25 22.53
N PHE A 52 7.53 -24.08 23.28
CA PHE A 52 6.26 -23.58 22.77
C PHE A 52 6.24 -22.06 22.52
N ALA A 53 6.89 -21.27 23.38
CA ALA A 53 6.89 -19.81 23.29
C ALA A 53 7.78 -19.30 22.14
N ALA A 54 8.98 -19.86 21.93
CA ALA A 54 9.79 -19.49 20.77
C ALA A 54 9.06 -19.83 19.47
N THR A 55 8.40 -20.98 19.37
CA THR A 55 7.65 -21.38 18.18
C THR A 55 6.58 -20.34 17.81
N GLY A 56 5.74 -19.93 18.78
CA GLY A 56 4.72 -18.91 18.55
C GLY A 56 5.30 -17.55 18.10
N ILE A 57 6.49 -17.17 18.60
CA ILE A 57 7.15 -15.93 18.17
C ILE A 57 7.67 -16.04 16.74
N HIS A 58 8.20 -17.20 16.32
CA HIS A 58 8.64 -17.42 14.94
C HIS A 58 7.46 -17.37 13.95
N GLU A 59 6.30 -17.89 14.34
CA GLU A 59 5.07 -17.76 13.54
C GLU A 59 4.65 -16.29 13.42
N ALA A 60 4.65 -15.54 14.52
CA ALA A 60 4.32 -14.11 14.51
C ALA A 60 5.25 -13.32 13.57
N LEU A 61 6.56 -13.60 13.59
CA LEU A 61 7.53 -13.01 12.66
C LEU A 61 7.23 -13.37 11.20
N THR A 62 6.78 -14.60 10.95
CA THR A 62 6.39 -15.05 9.60
C THR A 62 5.16 -14.28 9.09
N TYR A 63 4.13 -14.12 9.92
CA TYR A 63 2.96 -13.32 9.55
C TYR A 63 3.32 -11.85 9.34
N LEU A 64 4.20 -11.29 10.18
CA LEU A 64 4.69 -9.93 10.03
C LEU A 64 5.37 -9.71 8.67
N ALA A 65 6.16 -10.67 8.20
CA ALA A 65 6.79 -10.60 6.88
C ALA A 65 5.75 -10.54 5.73
N ILE A 66 4.63 -11.25 5.86
CA ILE A 66 3.52 -11.18 4.89
C ILE A 66 2.88 -9.79 4.92
N VAL A 67 2.59 -9.26 6.11
CA VAL A 67 1.99 -7.94 6.28
C VAL A 67 2.89 -6.86 5.65
N LYS A 68 4.20 -6.89 5.89
CA LYS A 68 5.16 -5.94 5.29
C LYS A 68 5.09 -5.96 3.76
N LYS A 69 5.02 -7.15 3.13
CA LYS A 69 4.87 -7.29 1.67
C LYS A 69 3.56 -6.72 1.15
N VAL A 70 2.45 -6.91 1.87
CA VAL A 70 1.15 -6.34 1.51
C VAL A 70 1.23 -4.82 1.54
N ILE A 71 1.84 -4.23 2.57
CA ILE A 71 2.02 -2.79 2.69
C ILE A 71 2.89 -2.22 1.56
N GLU A 72 4.00 -2.87 1.22
CA GLU A 72 4.84 -2.48 0.07
C GLU A 72 4.07 -2.54 -1.26
N LYS A 73 3.18 -3.51 -1.43
CA LYS A 73 2.31 -3.59 -2.61
C LYS A 73 1.30 -2.45 -2.63
N THR A 74 0.68 -2.14 -1.50
CA THR A 74 -0.27 -1.03 -1.34
C THR A 74 0.41 0.31 -1.60
N GLU A 75 1.62 0.53 -1.07
CA GLU A 75 2.43 1.72 -1.32
C GLU A 75 2.63 1.97 -2.83
N ARG A 76 3.03 0.91 -3.56
CA ARG A 76 3.22 0.99 -5.02
C ARG A 76 1.94 1.32 -5.77
N ILE A 77 0.79 0.78 -5.35
CA ILE A 77 -0.50 1.06 -5.98
C ILE A 77 -0.90 2.52 -5.77
N VAL A 78 -0.78 3.01 -4.54
CA VAL A 78 -1.13 4.40 -4.19
C VAL A 78 -0.19 5.38 -4.90
N ALA A 79 1.11 5.11 -4.92
CA ALA A 79 2.09 5.95 -5.60
C ALA A 79 1.83 6.02 -7.12
N LYS A 80 1.53 4.88 -7.78
CA LYS A 80 1.22 4.85 -9.22
C LYS A 80 -0.07 5.58 -9.57
N LYS A 81 -1.11 5.43 -8.76
CA LYS A 81 -2.40 6.11 -8.99
C LYS A 81 -2.28 7.64 -8.90
N ASN A 82 -1.33 8.13 -8.10
CA ASN A 82 -1.05 9.56 -8.00
C ASN A 82 -0.34 10.12 -9.26
N ILE A 83 0.45 9.30 -9.96
CA ILE A 83 1.14 9.71 -11.21
C ILE A 83 0.14 9.82 -12.37
N VAL A 84 -0.76 8.84 -12.51
CA VAL A 84 -1.74 8.80 -13.63
C VAL A 84 -2.75 9.97 -13.56
N SER A 85 -3.09 10.44 -12.37
CA SER A 85 -4.00 11.58 -12.20
C SER A 85 -3.39 12.95 -12.55
N GLY A 86 -2.09 13.02 -12.86
CA GLY A 86 -1.37 14.25 -13.19
C GLY A 86 -1.14 14.52 -14.68
N ASP A 87 -1.46 13.55 -15.55
CA ASP A 87 -1.18 13.61 -17.00
C ASP A 87 -2.43 13.83 -17.88
N GLU A 88 -3.62 14.06 -17.29
CA GLU A 88 -4.85 14.33 -18.06
C GLU A 88 -5.03 15.82 -18.42
N THR A 89 -3.95 16.56 -18.65
CA THR A 89 -4.02 17.96 -19.14
C THR A 89 -3.16 18.23 -20.39
N GLY A 90 -2.70 17.20 -21.10
CA GLY A 90 -1.82 17.38 -22.26
C GLY A 90 -2.16 16.47 -23.43
N GLY A 91 -3.25 16.75 -24.15
CA GLY A 91 -3.54 16.01 -25.38
C GLY A 91 -4.94 16.20 -25.93
N LEU A 92 -5.32 17.44 -26.24
CA LEU A 92 -6.36 17.71 -27.22
C LEU A 92 -5.83 17.20 -28.58
N VAL A 93 -6.05 15.93 -28.89
CA VAL A 93 -5.95 15.44 -30.27
C VAL A 93 -7.36 15.09 -30.69
N GLU A 94 -7.99 16.11 -31.25
CA GLU A 94 -9.10 16.06 -32.18
C GLU A 94 -8.70 15.11 -33.32
N ASN A 95 -8.94 13.82 -33.15
CA ASN A 95 -8.95 12.87 -34.25
C ASN A 95 -10.40 12.67 -34.66
N HIS A 96 -10.83 13.56 -35.56
CA HIS A 96 -11.94 13.28 -36.47
C HIS A 96 -11.46 12.23 -37.48
N PRO A 97 -12.13 11.08 -37.64
CA PRO A 97 -12.09 10.37 -38.89
C PRO A 97 -13.44 10.63 -39.60
N ASP A 98 -13.36 11.45 -40.64
CA ASP A 98 -14.32 11.45 -41.73
C ASP A 98 -14.66 10.02 -42.15
N GLY A 99 -15.95 9.72 -42.31
CA GLY A 99 -16.34 8.44 -42.91
C GLY A 99 -17.76 7.99 -42.68
N ARG A 100 -18.78 8.80 -43.03
CA ARG A 100 -20.08 8.25 -43.44
C ARG A 100 -20.87 9.23 -44.30
N THR A 101 -20.57 9.21 -45.59
CA THR A 101 -21.44 9.71 -46.67
C THR A 101 -22.78 8.99 -46.58
N SER A 102 -23.78 9.65 -46.02
CA SER A 102 -25.17 9.19 -46.05
C SER A 102 -25.81 9.81 -47.28
N LEU A 103 -25.96 9.04 -48.34
CA LEU A 103 -26.72 9.41 -49.53
C LEU A 103 -28.18 9.61 -49.12
N SER A 104 -28.61 10.87 -48.98
CA SER A 104 -30.02 11.25 -48.93
C SER A 104 -30.42 11.73 -50.32
N GLY A 105 -30.87 10.81 -51.17
CA GLY A 105 -31.54 11.13 -52.42
C GLY A 105 -33.04 11.26 -52.19
N SER A 106 -33.56 12.49 -52.20
CA SER A 106 -34.98 12.79 -52.41
C SER A 106 -35.09 13.66 -53.66
N ALA A 107 -35.64 13.09 -54.73
CA ALA A 107 -36.40 13.75 -55.79
C ALA A 107 -37.11 12.67 -56.61
#